data_AF-A0A536HM89-F1
#
_entry.id   AF-A0A536HM89-F1
#
_cell.length_a   1.000
_cell.length_b   1.000
_cell.length_c   1.000
_cell.angle_alpha   90.00
_cell.angle_beta   90.00
_cell.angle_gamma   90.00
#
_symmetry.space_group_name_H-M   'P 1'
#
loop_
_entity.id
_entity.type
_entity.pdbx_description
1 polymer ?
#
loop_
_entity_poly.entity_id
_entity_poly.type
_entity_poly.pdbx_seq_one_letter_code
_entity_poly.pdbx_strand_id
1 'polypeptide(L)'
;YQPHFFEFPFYYIEYGIAQLGALQVWRNSLTNRGEAVRKYREALALGASRPLPELYKTAGARLIFDSEGMRELIEVVEEELATLDA
;
A
#
# COMPACT_ATOMS: atom_id res chain seq x y z
N TYR A 1 16.86 1.54 -20.39
CA TYR A 1 17.53 2.35 -19.36
C TYR A 1 16.61 2.42 -18.15
N GLN A 2 17.09 2.09 -16.95
CA GLN A 2 16.31 2.19 -15.72
C GLN A 2 16.99 3.22 -14.81
N PRO A 3 16.56 4.50 -14.82
CA PRO A 3 17.24 5.57 -14.07
C PRO A 3 17.31 5.27 -12.57
N HIS A 4 16.35 4.52 -12.01
CA HIS A 4 16.35 4.11 -10.60
C HIS A 4 17.49 3.16 -10.20
N PHE A 5 18.25 2.61 -11.14
CA PHE A 5 19.47 1.84 -10.83
C PHE A 5 20.76 2.64 -11.04
N PHE A 6 20.74 3.63 -11.94
CA PHE A 6 21.95 4.35 -12.36
C PHE A 6 22.05 5.77 -11.79
N GLU A 7 20.92 6.42 -11.51
CA GLU A 7 20.85 7.79 -10.99
C GLU A 7 20.39 7.85 -9.52
N PHE A 8 19.49 6.94 -9.11
CA PHE A 8 18.88 6.95 -7.78
C PHE A 8 18.96 5.58 -7.10
N PRO A 9 20.14 5.14 -6.61
CA PRO A 9 20.29 3.82 -6.01
C PRO A 9 19.31 3.62 -4.85
N PHE A 10 18.83 2.39 -4.70
CA PHE A 10 17.83 1.95 -3.71
C PHE A 10 16.42 2.51 -3.87
N TYR A 11 16.17 3.56 -4.66
CA TYR A 11 14.83 4.14 -4.80
C TYR A 11 13.78 3.13 -5.30
N TYR A 12 14.18 2.16 -6.12
CA TYR A 12 13.24 1.19 -6.67
C TYR A 12 12.51 0.34 -5.60
N ILE A 13 13.12 0.12 -4.42
CA ILE A 13 12.46 -0.64 -3.34
C ILE A 13 11.24 0.10 -2.78
N GLU A 14 11.23 1.43 -2.87
CA GLU A 14 10.13 2.24 -2.37
C GLU A 14 8.83 1.96 -3.12
N TYR A 15 8.89 1.61 -4.41
CA TYR A 15 7.71 1.16 -5.16
C TYR A 15 7.12 -0.12 -4.58
N GLY A 16 7.96 -1.09 -4.18
CA GLY A 16 7.50 -2.32 -3.54
C GLY A 16 6.84 -2.05 -2.19
N ILE A 17 7.47 -1.21 -1.37
CA ILE A 17 6.93 -0.82 -0.06
C ILE A 17 5.60 -0.07 -0.23
N ALA A 18 5.54 0.90 -1.16
CA ALA A 18 4.35 1.68 -1.46
C ALA A 18 3.22 0.80 -2.02
N GLN A 19 3.52 -0.17 -2.87
CA GLN A 19 2.53 -1.10 -3.43
C GLN A 19 1.84 -1.92 -2.32
N LEU A 20 2.59 -2.39 -1.32
CA LEU A 20 2.01 -3.10 -0.17
C LEU A 20 1.08 -2.19 0.65
N GLY A 21 1.41 -0.90 0.77
CA GLY A 21 0.51 0.08 1.38
C GLY A 21 -0.74 0.35 0.55
N ALA A 22 -0.58 0.49 -0.77
CA ALA A 22 -1.67 0.73 -1.71
C ALA A 22 -2.68 -0.42 -1.74
N LEU A 23 -2.22 -1.67 -1.74
CA LEU A 23 -3.09 -2.86 -1.68
C LEU A 23 -3.92 -2.90 -0.40
N GLN A 24 -3.37 -2.47 0.74
CA GLN A 24 -4.13 -2.38 1.98
C GLN A 24 -5.22 -1.29 1.92
N VAL A 25 -4.90 -0.12 1.38
CA VAL A 25 -5.89 0.96 1.19
C VAL A 25 -6.99 0.52 0.23
N TRP A 26 -6.63 -0.18 -0.85
CA TRP A 26 -7.58 -0.74 -1.81
C TRP A 26 -8.47 -1.81 -1.16
N ARG A 27 -7.90 -2.78 -0.45
CA ARG A 27 -8.65 -3.80 0.32
C ARG A 27 -9.64 -3.14 1.29
N ASN A 28 -9.20 -2.15 2.05
CA ASN A 28 -10.08 -1.41 2.97
C ASN A 28 -11.24 -0.73 2.23
N SER A 29 -11.02 -0.29 0.99
CA SER A 29 -12.03 0.36 0.16
C SER A 29 -13.11 -0.61 -0.37
N LEU A 30 -12.80 -1.91 -0.49
CA LEU A 30 -13.76 -2.95 -0.85
C LEU A 30 -14.81 -3.15 0.25
N THR A 31 -14.42 -3.00 1.52
CA THR A 31 -15.34 -3.05 2.67
C THR A 31 -16.04 -1.71 2.92
N ASN A 32 -15.31 -0.60 2.99
CA ASN A 32 -15.87 0.73 3.24
C ASN A 32 -15.07 1.81 2.50
N ARG A 33 -15.51 2.12 1.28
CA ARG A 33 -14.88 3.12 0.40
C ARG A 33 -14.77 4.50 1.03
N GLY A 34 -15.81 4.97 1.73
CA GLY A 34 -15.85 6.30 2.32
C GLY A 34 -14.81 6.47 3.43
N GLU A 35 -14.71 5.47 4.31
CA GLU A 35 -13.72 5.46 5.37
C GLU A 35 -12.29 5.32 4.83
N ALA A 36 -12.06 4.44 3.86
CA ALA A 36 -10.74 4.23 3.26
C ALA A 36 -10.19 5.52 2.64
N VAL A 37 -11.01 6.25 1.88
CA VAL A 37 -10.61 7.54 1.30
C VAL A 37 -10.37 8.59 2.39
N ARG A 38 -11.20 8.64 3.44
CA ARG A 38 -10.99 9.56 4.57
C ARG A 38 -9.64 9.32 5.25
N LYS A 39 -9.34 8.07 5.64
CA LYS A 39 -8.07 7.69 6.27
C LYS A 39 -6.86 7.96 5.37
N TYR A 40 -6.98 7.66 4.07
CA TYR A 40 -5.93 7.98 3.10
C TYR A 40 -5.64 9.49 3.04
N ARG A 41 -6.67 10.34 3.01
CA ARG A 41 -6.50 11.80 3.03
C ARG A 41 -5.90 12.31 4.34
N GLU A 42 -6.26 11.71 5.47
CA GLU A 42 -5.65 12.02 6.77
C GLU A 42 -4.16 11.71 6.78
N ALA A 43 -3.75 10.57 6.22
CA ALA A 43 -2.33 10.23 6.09
C ALA A 43 -1.58 11.20 5.16
N LEU A 44 -2.18 11.57 4.02
CA LEU A 44 -1.58 12.55 3.10
C LEU A 44 -1.40 13.94 3.74
N ALA A 45 -2.35 14.36 4.59
CA ALA A 45 -2.28 15.65 5.28
C ALA A 45 -1.09 15.76 6.25
N LEU A 46 -0.53 14.63 6.69
CA LEU A 46 0.67 14.62 7.53
C LEU A 46 1.94 14.96 6.74
N GLY A 47 1.96 14.77 5.41
CA GLY A 47 3.14 14.98 4.58
C GLY A 47 4.39 14.30 5.15
N ALA A 48 5.52 15.00 5.14
CA ALA A 48 6.79 14.52 5.70
C ALA A 48 6.95 14.81 7.21
N SER A 49 5.87 15.19 7.93
CA SER A 49 5.96 15.53 9.35
C SER A 49 6.02 14.33 10.29
N ARG A 50 5.74 13.12 9.78
CA ARG A 50 5.66 11.87 10.55
C ARG A 50 6.45 10.75 9.87
N PRO A 51 7.00 9.81 10.66
CA PRO A 51 7.71 8.66 10.12
C PRO A 51 6.77 7.70 9.37
N LEU A 52 7.33 6.92 8.46
CA LEU A 52 6.59 6.03 7.55
C LEU A 52 5.59 5.09 8.26
N PRO A 53 5.93 4.41 9.38
CA PRO A 53 4.97 3.55 10.06
C PRO A 53 3.72 4.29 10.57
N GLU A 54 3.87 5.56 10.98
CA GLU A 54 2.74 6.39 11.42
C GLU A 54 1.85 6.80 10.23
N LEU A 55 2.44 7.08 9.06
CA LEU A 55 1.69 7.35 7.84
C LEU A 55 0.84 6.14 7.43
N TYR A 56 1.43 4.94 7.44
CA TYR A 56 0.72 3.69 7.15
C TYR A 56 -0.44 3.48 8.14
N LYS A 57 -0.15 3.59 9.44
CA LYS A 57 -1.18 3.44 10.49
C LYS A 57 -2.34 4.43 10.29
N THR A 58 -2.04 5.68 9.96
CA THR A 58 -3.05 6.72 9.72
C THR A 58 -3.93 6.38 8.51
N ALA A 59 -3.32 5.82 7.45
CA ALA A 59 -4.03 5.35 6.27
C ALA A 59 -4.88 4.08 6.52
N GLY A 60 -4.85 3.51 7.72
CA GLY A 60 -5.49 2.22 8.03
C GLY A 60 -4.71 1.02 7.47
N ALA A 61 -3.41 1.18 7.25
CA ALA A 61 -2.49 0.14 6.80
C ALA A 61 -1.43 -0.14 7.87
N ARG A 62 -0.65 -1.20 7.67
CA ARG A 62 0.55 -1.53 8.45
C ARG A 62 1.73 -1.71 7.50
N LEU A 63 2.92 -1.40 7.98
CA LEU A 63 4.14 -1.63 7.22
C LEU A 63 4.48 -3.13 7.29
N ILE A 64 4.42 -3.82 6.15
CA ILE A 64 4.56 -5.28 6.05
C ILE A 64 5.94 -5.62 5.51
N PHE A 65 6.66 -6.49 6.23
CA PHE A 65 7.98 -7.02 5.82
C PHE A 65 8.09 -8.54 5.99
N ASP A 66 6.98 -9.20 6.32
CA ASP A 66 6.89 -10.64 6.55
C ASP A 66 6.04 -11.31 5.46
N SER A 67 6.26 -12.61 5.25
CA SER A 67 5.59 -13.38 4.20
C SER A 67 4.10 -13.61 4.49
N GLU A 68 3.68 -13.60 5.75
CA GLU A 68 2.29 -13.79 6.15
C GLU A 68 1.44 -12.59 5.73
N GLY A 69 1.87 -11.37 6.06
CA GLY A 69 1.20 -10.15 5.63
C GLY A 69 1.25 -9.96 4.12
N MET A 70 2.31 -10.39 3.43
CA MET A 70 2.35 -10.37 1.97
C MET A 70 1.31 -11.32 1.38
N ARG A 71 1.19 -12.53 1.92
CA ARG A 71 0.19 -13.52 1.49
C ARG A 71 -1.24 -12.98 1.64
N GLU A 72 -1.56 -12.38 2.79
CA GLU A 72 -2.86 -11.75 3.05
C GLU A 72 -3.28 -10.75 1.96
N LEU A 73 -2.32 -10.00 1.39
CA LEU A 73 -2.60 -9.04 0.33
C LEU A 73 -2.75 -9.69 -1.05
N ILE A 74 -1.96 -10.72 -1.33
CA ILE A 74 -2.02 -11.44 -2.60
C ILE A 74 -3.33 -12.23 -2.72
N GLU A 75 -3.79 -12.85 -1.63
CA GLU A 75 -5.08 -13.57 -1.61
C GLU A 75 -6.23 -12.66 -2.06
N VAL A 76 -6.30 -11.43 -1.55
CA VAL A 76 -7.31 -10.43 -1.98
C VAL A 76 -7.19 -10.09 -3.47
N VAL A 77 -5.97 -9.96 -3.99
CA VAL A 77 -5.76 -9.67 -5.42
C VAL A 77 -6.20 -10.85 -6.28
N GLU A 78 -5.85 -12.07 -5.90
CA GLU A 78 -6.24 -13.29 -6.62
C GLU A 78 -7.75 -13.51 -6.61
N GLU A 79 -8.41 -13.29 -5.45
CA GLU A 79 -9.87 -13.35 -5.32
C GLU A 79 -10.56 -12.36 -6.27
N GLU A 80 -10.12 -11.11 -6.29
CA GLU A 80 -10.71 -10.08 -7.16
C GLU A 80 -10.44 -10.35 -8.65
N LEU A 81 -9.25 -10.81 -9.02
CA LEU A 81 -8.94 -11.19 -10.40
C LEU A 81 -9.83 -12.34 -10.88
N ALA A 82 -10.09 -13.34 -10.03
CA ALA A 82 -10.95 -14.47 -10.37
C ALA A 82 -12.40 -14.03 -10.68
N THR A 83 -12.86 -12.89 -10.16
CA THR A 83 -14.19 -12.35 -10.51
C THR A 83 -14.27 -11.76 -11.92
N LEU A 84 -13.13 -11.39 -12.51
CA LEU A 84 -13.05 -10.79 -13.85
C LEU A 84 -12.93 -11.82 -14.97
N ASP A 85 -12.44 -13.01 -14.64
CA ASP A 85 -12.29 -14.14 -15.58
C ASP A 85 -13.57 -14.99 -15.72
N ALA A 86 -14.63 -14.66 -14.97
CA ALA A 86 -15.93 -15.34 -14.96
C ALA A 86 -16.95 -14.71 -15.92
#